data_AF-A0A2V9WJ97-F1
#
_entry.id   AF-A0A2V9WJ97-F1
#
_cell.length_a   1.000
_cell.length_b   1.000
_cell.length_c   1.000
_cell.angle_alpha   90.00
_cell.angle_beta   90.00
_cell.angle_gamma   90.00
#
_symmetry.space_group_name_H-M   'P 1'
#
loop_
_entity.id
_entity.type
_entity.pdbx_description
1 polymer ?
#
loop_
_entity_poly.entity_id
_entity_poly.type
_entity_poly.pdbx_seq_one_letter_code
_entity_poly.pdbx_strand_id
1 'polypeptide(L)'
;MNDESPLLVERVQTGVRMQKRLIKVLKAFAEYHDMTLGDLLEGIVLHAFDGKTPFSPASLERIQDLKKFYGLDLDSGASHRLKEIKGRTARKRRAEK
;
A
#
# COMPACT_ATOMS: atom_id res chain seq x y z
N MET A 1 4.38 -14.94 28.46
CA MET A 1 3.12 -14.29 28.89
C MET A 1 3.13 -12.93 28.22
N ASN A 2 2.55 -12.83 27.02
CA ASN A 2 2.38 -11.53 26.38
C ASN A 2 1.09 -10.95 26.95
N ASP A 3 1.24 -9.89 27.71
CA ASP A 3 0.13 -9.06 28.16
C ASP A 3 -0.36 -8.25 26.95
N GLU A 4 -1.10 -8.90 26.05
CA GLU A 4 -1.73 -8.25 24.89
C GLU A 4 -3.04 -7.58 25.32
N SER A 5 -2.92 -6.67 26.28
CA SER A 5 -3.99 -5.74 26.57
C SER A 5 -4.20 -4.83 25.34
N PRO A 6 -5.44 -4.67 24.84
CA PRO A 6 -5.69 -3.88 23.64
C PRO A 6 -5.27 -2.43 23.85
N LEU A 7 -4.48 -1.89 22.92
CA LEU A 7 -4.06 -0.50 22.96
C LEU A 7 -5.22 0.41 22.53
N LEU A 8 -5.58 1.37 23.39
CA LEU A 8 -6.58 2.39 23.06
C LEU A 8 -5.98 3.39 22.09
N VAL A 9 -6.65 3.60 20.95
CA VAL A 9 -6.20 4.51 19.90
C VAL A 9 -7.36 5.34 19.37
N GLU A 10 -7.07 6.57 18.95
CA GLU A 10 -7.99 7.39 18.17
C GLU A 10 -7.65 7.26 16.68
N ARG A 11 -8.66 6.98 15.86
CA ARG A 11 -8.48 6.87 14.41
C ARG A 11 -8.96 8.13 13.72
N VAL A 12 -8.08 8.70 12.90
CA VAL A 12 -8.39 9.84 12.05
C VAL A 12 -8.30 9.41 10.59
N GLN A 13 -9.35 9.68 9.81
CA GLN A 13 -9.35 9.39 8.39
C GLN A 13 -8.40 10.36 7.66
N THR A 14 -7.41 9.83 6.95
CA THR A 14 -6.52 10.62 6.10
C THR A 14 -6.82 10.40 4.62
N GLY A 15 -6.67 11.45 3.81
CA GLY A 15 -6.91 11.43 2.37
C GLY A 15 -5.60 11.42 1.59
N VAL A 16 -5.00 10.24 1.39
CA VAL A 16 -3.74 10.11 0.62
C VAL A 16 -3.99 9.61 -0.80
N ARG A 17 -3.21 10.13 -1.76
CA ARG A 17 -3.15 9.60 -3.13
C ARG A 17 -1.99 8.61 -3.22
N MET A 18 -2.27 7.41 -3.71
CA MET A 18 -1.28 6.34 -3.86
C MET A 18 -1.34 5.71 -5.25
N GLN A 19 -0.27 5.01 -5.63
CA GLN A 19 -0.21 4.30 -6.90
C GLN A 19 -1.29 3.20 -6.96
N LYS A 20 -2.03 3.16 -8.07
CA LYS A 20 -3.25 2.35 -8.25
C LYS A 20 -3.08 0.84 -8.03
N ARG A 21 -1.96 0.25 -8.45
CA ARG A 21 -1.70 -1.19 -8.31
C ARG A 21 -1.19 -1.52 -6.91
N LEU A 22 -0.38 -0.65 -6.31
CA LEU A 22 0.07 -0.77 -4.92
C LEU A 22 -1.12 -0.80 -3.96
N ILE A 23 -2.08 0.11 -4.12
CA ILE A 23 -3.29 0.11 -3.28
C ILE A 23 -4.14 -1.15 -3.46
N LYS A 24 -4.16 -1.76 -4.66
CA LYS A 24 -4.85 -3.03 -4.90
C LYS A 24 -4.18 -4.19 -4.18
N VAL A 25 -2.85 -4.27 -4.24
CA VAL A 25 -2.07 -5.28 -3.52
C VAL A 25 -2.29 -5.13 -2.01
N LEU A 26 -2.18 -3.91 -1.48
CA LEU A 26 -2.39 -3.65 -0.05
C LEU A 26 -3.80 -4.01 0.41
N LYS A 27 -4.84 -3.60 -0.33
CA LYS A 27 -6.23 -3.94 0.02
C LYS A 27 -6.49 -5.44 -0.02
N ALA A 28 -6.00 -6.14 -1.04
CA ALA A 28 -6.17 -7.59 -1.15
C ALA A 28 -5.41 -8.35 -0.05
N PHE A 29 -4.23 -7.87 0.33
CA PHE A 29 -3.46 -8.47 1.41
C PHE A 29 -4.10 -8.22 2.78
N ALA A 30 -4.66 -7.03 3.01
CA ALA A 30 -5.42 -6.72 4.22
C ALA A 30 -6.64 -7.64 4.35
N GLU A 31 -7.41 -7.80 3.27
CA GLU A 31 -8.57 -8.71 3.21
C GLU A 31 -8.16 -10.16 3.48
N TYR A 32 -7.03 -10.62 2.92
CA TYR A 32 -6.52 -11.99 3.14
C TYR A 32 -6.25 -12.32 4.63
N HIS A 33 -6.03 -11.30 5.46
CA HIS A 33 -5.77 -11.42 6.88
C HIS A 33 -6.91 -10.88 7.76
N ASP A 34 -8.10 -10.66 7.19
CA ASP A 34 -9.27 -10.14 7.90
C ASP A 34 -8.98 -8.83 8.68
N MET A 35 -8.08 -7.99 8.15
CA MET A 35 -7.67 -6.73 8.77
C MET A 35 -8.04 -5.52 7.92
N THR A 36 -8.15 -4.35 8.56
CA THR A 36 -8.39 -3.12 7.80
C THR A 36 -7.12 -2.69 7.06
N LEU A 37 -7.28 -1.91 5.98
CA LEU A 37 -6.13 -1.27 5.32
C LEU A 37 -5.37 -0.34 6.28
N GLY A 38 -6.08 0.29 7.23
CA GLY A 38 -5.47 1.14 8.25
C GLY A 38 -4.53 0.33 9.14
N ASP A 39 -5.00 -0.78 9.70
CA ASP A 39 -4.21 -1.67 10.56
C ASP A 39 -2.97 -2.21 9.84
N LEU A 40 -3.14 -2.61 8.57
CA LEU A 40 -2.01 -3.06 7.76
C LEU A 40 -0.95 -1.96 7.61
N LEU A 41 -1.38 -0.74 7.26
CA LEU A 41 -0.46 0.38 7.05
C LEU A 41 0.21 0.82 8.35
N GLU A 42 -0.53 0.91 9.45
CA GLU A 42 -0.01 1.23 10.77
C GLU A 42 1.03 0.18 11.19
N GLY A 43 0.72 -1.11 11.03
CA GLY A 43 1.66 -2.20 11.32
C GLY A 43 2.95 -2.11 10.49
N ILE A 44 2.84 -1.84 9.18
CA ILE A 44 4.01 -1.63 8.30
C ILE A 44 4.87 -0.47 8.80
N VAL A 45 4.24 0.66 9.13
CA VAL A 45 4.92 1.88 9.56
C VAL A 45 5.60 1.69 10.91
N LEU A 46 4.94 1.06 11.88
CA LEU A 46 5.52 0.77 13.20
C LEU A 46 6.77 -0.11 13.07
N HIS A 47 6.71 -1.18 12.29
CA HIS A 47 7.90 -2.02 12.03
C HIS A 47 9.01 -1.23 11.33
N ALA A 48 8.67 -0.36 10.36
CA ALA A 48 9.65 0.46 9.66
C ALA A 48 10.32 1.49 10.58
N PHE A 49 9.57 2.12 11.50
CA PHE A 49 10.10 3.02 12.52
C PHE A 49 11.07 2.31 13.47
N ASP A 50 10.76 1.05 13.81
CA ASP A 50 11.63 0.16 14.59
C ASP A 50 12.84 -0.38 13.80
N GLY A 51 12.93 -0.14 12.48
CA GLY A 51 13.95 -0.72 11.61
C GLY A 51 13.80 -2.23 11.39
N LYS A 52 12.61 -2.80 11.62
CA LYS A 52 12.29 -4.23 11.47
C LYS A 52 11.54 -4.51 10.16
N THR A 53 11.52 -5.77 9.76
CA THR A 53 10.75 -6.22 8.59
C THR A 53 9.28 -6.48 8.96
N PRO A 54 8.30 -5.86 8.29
CA PRO A 54 6.88 -5.99 8.64
C PRO A 54 6.23 -7.31 8.21
N PHE A 55 6.88 -8.09 7.35
CA PHE A 55 6.29 -9.28 6.74
C PHE A 55 7.17 -10.50 6.96
N SER A 56 6.51 -11.61 7.33
CA SER A 56 7.13 -12.94 7.35
C SER A 56 7.44 -13.44 5.92
N PRO A 57 8.29 -14.48 5.76
CA PRO A 57 8.52 -15.11 4.46
C PRO A 57 7.22 -15.56 3.76
N ALA A 58 6.27 -16.15 4.48
CA ALA A 58 4.99 -16.58 3.93
C ALA A 58 4.12 -15.38 3.48
N SER A 59 4.11 -14.30 4.27
CA SER A 59 3.43 -13.06 3.89
C SER A 59 4.06 -12.45 2.63
N LEU A 60 5.39 -12.47 2.51
CA LEU A 60 6.10 -11.99 1.33
C LEU A 60 5.75 -12.81 0.08
N GLU A 61 5.66 -14.13 0.19
CA GLU A 61 5.22 -15.00 -0.92
C GLU A 61 3.81 -14.62 -1.39
N ARG A 62 2.86 -14.48 -0.46
CA ARG A 62 1.51 -14.04 -0.79
C ARG A 62 1.48 -12.66 -1.46
N ILE A 63 2.31 -11.72 -0.98
CA ILE A 63 2.45 -10.40 -1.60
C ILE A 63 2.99 -10.53 -3.04
N GLN A 64 3.95 -11.42 -3.30
CA GLN A 64 4.45 -11.63 -4.67
C GLN A 64 3.36 -12.16 -5.61
N ASP A 65 2.51 -13.08 -5.15
CA ASP A 65 1.39 -13.56 -5.96
C ASP A 65 0.39 -12.45 -6.28
N LEU A 66 0.06 -11.62 -5.29
CA LEU A 66 -0.81 -10.46 -5.49
C LEU A 66 -0.18 -9.43 -6.43
N LYS A 67 1.14 -9.21 -6.34
CA LYS A 67 1.88 -8.35 -7.28
C LYS A 67 1.75 -8.86 -8.71
N LYS A 68 1.94 -10.17 -8.93
CA LYS A 68 1.76 -10.79 -10.25
C LYS A 68 0.33 -10.61 -10.75
N PHE A 69 -0.68 -10.93 -9.91
CA PHE A 69 -2.09 -10.83 -10.27
C PHE A 69 -2.51 -9.41 -10.67
N TYR A 70 -2.06 -8.39 -9.93
CA TYR A 70 -2.38 -6.98 -10.23
C TYR A 70 -1.40 -6.30 -11.19
N GLY A 71 -0.35 -7.00 -11.64
CA GLY A 71 0.70 -6.46 -12.49
C GLY A 71 1.52 -5.35 -11.83
N LEU A 72 1.79 -5.42 -10.53
CA LEU A 72 2.66 -4.47 -9.83
C LEU A 72 4.13 -4.89 -9.98
N ASP A 73 4.86 -4.14 -10.80
CA ASP A 73 6.28 -4.32 -11.13
C ASP A 73 7.23 -3.42 -10.32
N LEU A 74 6.69 -2.62 -9.39
CA LEU A 74 7.48 -1.72 -8.55
C LEU A 74 8.18 -2.46 -7.41
N ASP A 75 9.34 -1.93 -7.02
CA ASP A 75 10.10 -2.28 -5.82
C ASP A 75 10.44 -1.03 -5.00
N SER A 76 11.22 -1.18 -3.92
CA SER A 76 11.65 -0.08 -3.06
C SER A 76 12.50 0.96 -3.80
N GLY A 77 13.20 0.56 -4.86
CA GLY A 77 13.95 1.49 -5.71
C GLY A 77 13.04 2.52 -6.36
N ALA A 78 11.78 2.19 -6.67
CA ALA A 78 10.82 3.16 -7.22
C ALA A 78 10.40 4.27 -6.24
N SER A 79 10.75 4.14 -4.95
CA SER A 79 10.42 5.15 -3.94
C SER A 79 10.89 6.55 -4.35
N HIS A 80 10.04 7.55 -4.11
CA HIS A 80 10.25 8.97 -4.46
C HIS A 80 10.45 9.27 -5.97
N ARG A 81 10.39 8.27 -6.86
CA ARG A 81 10.57 8.43 -8.31
C ARG A 81 9.27 8.37 -9.11
N LEU A 82 8.14 8.05 -8.45
CA LEU A 82 6.83 7.98 -9.11
C LEU A 82 6.37 9.36 -9.55
N LYS A 83 5.88 9.45 -10.80
CA LYS A 83 5.31 10.66 -11.37
C LYS A 83 3.88 10.41 -11.81
N GLU A 84 3.04 11.42 -11.66
CA GLU A 84 1.68 11.39 -12.15
C GLU A 84 1.65 11.26 -13.67
N ILE A 85 0.74 10.44 -14.20
CA ILE A 85 0.49 10.38 -15.64
C ILE A 85 0.00 11.77 -16.05
N LYS A 86 0.70 12.43 -16.98
CA LYS A 86 0.23 13.69 -17.55
C LYS A 86 -1.19 13.48 -18.07
N GLY A 87 -2.15 14.14 -17.41
CA GLY A 87 -3.56 13.91 -17.62
C GLY A 87 -3.97 14.06 -19.08
N ARG A 88 -5.13 13.49 -19.38
CA ARG A 88 -5.91 13.53 -20.64
C ARG A 88 -6.24 14.96 -21.15
N THR A 89 -5.61 16.01 -20.64
CA THR A 89 -5.74 17.42 -21.06
C THR A 89 -5.16 17.69 -22.45
N ALA A 90 -4.23 16.88 -22.95
CA ALA A 90 -3.76 16.98 -24.33
C ALA A 90 -4.83 16.58 -25.38
N ARG A 91 -5.81 15.75 -24.99
CA ARG A 91 -6.86 15.28 -25.92
C ARG A 91 -7.95 16.32 -26.15
N LYS A 92 -8.17 17.26 -25.22
CA LYS A 92 -9.13 18.36 -25.39
C LYS A 92 -8.56 19.50 -26.26
N ARG A 93 -7.27 19.83 -26.08
CA ARG A 93 -6.57 20.88 -26.85
C ARG A 93 -6.34 20.57 -28.35
N ARG A 94 -6.51 19.33 -28.79
CA ARG A 94 -6.41 18.94 -30.22
C ARG A 94 -7.77 18.77 -30.91
N ALA A 95 -8.86 18.76 -30.15
CA ALA A 95 -10.22 18.71 -30.71
C ALA A 95 -10.83 20.11 -30.93
N GLU A 96 -10.14 21.16 -30.46
CA GLU A 96 -10.51 22.57 -30.60
C GLU A 96 -9.53 23.33 -31.52
N LYS A 97 -8.79 22.62 -32.39
CA LYS A 97 -7.94 23.19 -33.44
C LYS A 97 -8.32 22.64 -34.80
#